data_AF-A0A135VUP5-F1
#
_entry.id   AF-A0A135VUP5-F1
#
_cell.length_a   1.000
_cell.length_b   1.000
_cell.length_c   1.000
_cell.angle_alpha   90.00
_cell.angle_beta   90.00
_cell.angle_gamma   90.00
#
_symmetry.space_group_name_H-M   'P 1'
#
loop_
_entity.id
_entity.type
_entity.pdbx_description
1 polymer ?
#
loop_
_entity_poly.entity_id
_entity_poly.type
_entity_poly.pdbx_seq_one_letter_code
_entity_poly.pdbx_strand_id
1 'polypeptide(L)' 'MGGRVYKLAEAFEEMLDAVDLARKLKDSKYVFLHRAENGLWAVYWRKKEKEIECQPEYEHNLSSGTH' A
#
# COMPACT_ATOMS: atom_id res chain seq x y z
N MET A 1 6.49 12.98 6.09
CA MET A 1 5.66 12.86 4.86
C MET A 1 5.67 11.41 4.40
N GLY A 2 4.68 10.60 4.80
CA GLY A 2 4.59 9.19 4.44
C GLY A 2 3.56 8.97 3.34
N GLY A 3 3.95 9.18 2.09
CA GLY A 3 3.07 8.95 0.94
C GLY A 3 2.95 7.46 0.63
N ARG A 4 1.72 6.96 0.46
CA ARG A 4 1.45 5.58 0.01
C ARG A 4 1.77 5.43 -1.47
N VAL A 5 3.06 5.38 -1.81
CA VAL A 5 3.54 5.33 -3.19
C VAL A 5 3.37 3.93 -3.78
N TYR A 6 2.73 3.88 -4.95
CA TYR A 6 2.68 2.68 -5.77
C TYR A 6 3.93 2.57 -6.65
N LYS A 7 4.51 1.38 -6.71
CA LYS A 7 5.65 1.04 -7.56
C LYS A 7 5.16 0.31 -8.80
N LEU A 8 5.73 0.63 -9.95
CA LEU A 8 5.54 -0.18 -11.15
C LEU A 8 6.24 -1.53 -10.96
N ALA A 9 5.52 -2.63 -11.14
CA ALA A 9 6.12 -3.95 -11.24
C ALA A 9 6.60 -4.20 -12.67
N GLU A 10 5.66 -4.14 -13.62
CA GLU A 10 5.90 -4.49 -15.02
C GLU A 10 4.75 -3.95 -15.89
N ALA A 11 4.97 -3.88 -17.21
CA ALA A 11 3.95 -3.51 -18.19
C ALA A 11 3.86 -4.58 -19.28
N PHE A 12 2.63 -4.92 -19.68
CA PHE A 12 2.33 -5.99 -20.63
C PHE A 12 1.55 -5.45 -21.82
N GLU A 13 1.72 -6.03 -23.00
CA GLU A 13 0.85 -5.73 -24.15
C GLU A 13 -0.54 -6.34 -23.93
N GLU A 14 -0.57 -7.59 -23.45
CA GLU A 14 -1.78 -8.35 -23.22
C GLU A 14 -2.34 -8.16 -21.81
N MET A 15 -3.67 -8.00 -21.72
CA MET A 15 -4.35 -7.81 -20.44
C MET A 15 -4.23 -9.04 -19.53
N LEU A 16 -4.25 -10.24 -20.11
CA LEU A 16 -4.23 -11.49 -19.35
C LEU A 16 -2.94 -11.67 -18.56
N ASP A 17 -1.79 -11.34 -19.18
CA ASP A 17 -0.49 -11.42 -18.52
C ASP A 17 -0.39 -10.43 -17.34
N ALA A 18 -0.92 -9.22 -17.52
CA ALA A 18 -1.01 -8.22 -16.46
C ALA A 18 -1.89 -8.70 -15.29
N VAL A 19 -3.02 -9.35 -15.59
CA VAL A 19 -3.93 -9.92 -14.59
C VAL A 19 -3.26 -11.07 -13.83
N ASP A 20 -2.51 -11.94 -14.51
CA ASP A 20 -1.80 -13.04 -13.87
C ASP A 20 -0.72 -12.55 -12.91
N LEU A 21 0.06 -11.53 -13.30
CA LEU A 21 1.01 -10.91 -12.38
C LEU A 21 0.29 -10.24 -11.20
N ALA A 22 -0.79 -9.51 -11.49
CA ALA A 22 -1.56 -8.83 -10.44
C ALA A 22 -2.12 -9.82 -9.42
N ARG A 23 -2.59 -10.99 -9.86
CA ARG A 23 -3.10 -12.05 -9.00
C ARG A 23 -2.02 -12.60 -8.06
N LYS A 24 -0.82 -12.87 -8.59
CA LYS A 24 0.34 -13.32 -7.79
C LYS A 24 0.75 -12.30 -6.72
N LEU A 25 0.60 -11.00 -7.00
CA LEU A 25 0.98 -9.94 -6.07
C LEU A 25 -0.12 -9.63 -5.03
N LYS A 26 -1.39 -9.89 -5.34
CA LYS A 26 -2.55 -9.49 -4.53
C LYS A 26 -2.59 -10.08 -3.12
N ASP A 27 -1.97 -11.25 -2.93
CA ASP A 27 -1.94 -11.91 -1.62
C ASP A 27 -1.23 -11.05 -0.57
N SER A 28 -0.07 -10.48 -0.92
CA SER A 28 0.79 -9.73 0.01
C SER A 28 0.77 -8.21 -0.20
N LYS A 29 0.27 -7.72 -1.33
CA LYS A 29 0.38 -6.31 -1.75
C LYS A 29 -0.98 -5.77 -2.16
N TYR A 30 -1.15 -4.45 -2.07
CA TYR A 30 -2.20 -3.78 -2.82
C TYR A 30 -1.73 -3.65 -4.26
N VAL A 31 -2.59 -4.01 -5.20
CA VAL A 31 -2.26 -4.04 -6.63
C VAL A 31 -3.29 -3.21 -7.39
N PHE A 32 -2.83 -2.50 -8.41
CA PHE A 32 -3.62 -1.66 -9.29
C PHE A 32 -3.18 -1.87 -10.74
N LEU A 33 -4.13 -2.06 -11.64
CA LEU A 33 -3.89 -2.20 -13.08
C LEU A 33 -4.29 -0.91 -13.78
N HIS A 34 -3.45 -0.44 -14.69
CA HIS A 34 -3.71 0.76 -15.47
C HIS A 34 -3.34 0.53 -16.93
N ARG A 35 -4.25 0.88 -17.84
CA ARG A 35 -3.94 0.90 -19.27
C ARG A 35 -3.33 2.26 -19.62
N ALA A 36 -2.06 2.25 -20.00
CA ALA A 36 -1.31 3.44 -20.37
C ALA A 36 -1.69 3.94 -21.77
N GLU A 37 -1.33 5.19 -22.09
CA GLU A 37 -1.64 5.84 -23.37
C GLU A 37 -1.01 5.13 -24.58
N ASN A 38 0.11 4.44 -24.37
CA ASN A 38 0.76 3.61 -25.38
C ASN A 38 0.11 2.23 -25.58
N GLY A 39 -1.03 1.98 -24.92
CA GLY A 39 -1.80 0.75 -25.05
C GLY A 39 -1.39 -0.38 -24.10
N LEU A 40 -0.26 -0.26 -23.40
CA LEU A 40 0.25 -1.28 -22.47
C LEU A 40 -0.54 -1.30 -21.15
N TRP A 41 -0.63 -2.47 -20.54
CA TRP A 41 -1.17 -2.73 -19.22
C TRP A 41 -0.07 -2.70 -18.16
N ALA A 42 0.00 -1.61 -17.41
CA ALA A 42 0.93 -1.43 -16.31
C ALA A 42 0.35 -2.01 -15.00
N VAL A 43 1.15 -2.83 -14.32
CA VAL A 43 0.85 -3.39 -13.00
C VAL A 43 1.58 -2.61 -11.93
N TYR A 44 0.83 -1.91 -11.10
CA TYR A 44 1.36 -1.17 -9.96
C TYR A 44 1.07 -1.90 -8.64
N TRP A 45 1.97 -1.78 -7.67
CA TRP A 45 1.78 -2.36 -6.35
C TRP A 45 2.31 -1.49 -5.23
N ARG A 46 1.76 -1.65 -4.03
CA ARG A 46 2.36 -1.17 -2.79
C ARG A 46 2.27 -2.22 -1.69
N LYS A 47 3.15 -2.13 -0.70
CA LYS A 47 3.09 -3.03 0.47
C LYS A 47 1.77 -2.79 1.20
N LYS A 48 1.15 -3.87 1.69
CA LYS A 48 0.15 -3.76 2.75
C LYS A 48 0.91 -3.42 4.02
N GLU A 49 0.86 -2.16 4.44
CA GLU A 49 1.35 -1.81 5.77
C GLU A 49 0.46 -2.54 6.78
N LYS A 50 1.07 -3.22 7.76
CA LYS A 50 0.31 -3.59 8.95
C LYS A 50 -0.15 -2.27 9.56
N GLU A 51 -1.44 -2.13 9.80
CA GLU A 51 -1.94 -1.06 10.67
C GLU A 51 -1.24 -1.27 12.02
N ILE A 52 -0.19 -0.49 12.26
CA ILE A 52 0.32 -0.31 13.60
C ILE A 52 -0.75 0.55 14.25
N GLU A 53 -1.62 -0.08 15.04
CA GLU A 53 -2.49 0.65 15.95
C GLU A 53 -1.58 1.47 16.85
N CYS A 54 -1.55 2.79 16.62
CA CYS A 54 -0.92 3.70 17.56
C CYS A 54 -1.71 3.61 18.86
N GLN A 55 -1.18 2.90 19.85
CA GLN A 55 -1.74 2.97 21.19
C GLN A 55 -1.45 4.37 21.73
N PRO A 56 -2.46 5.10 22.24
CA PRO A 56 -2.24 6.41 22.84
C PRO A 56 -1.43 6.24 24.12
N GLU A 57 -0.18 6.69 24.07
CA GLU A 57 0.70 6.76 25.23
C GLU A 57 0.40 8.08 25.98
N TYR A 58 -0.59 8.06 26.87
CA TYR A 58 -0.82 9.16 27.82
C TYR A 58 -1.18 8.61 29.20
N GLU A 59 -0.17 8.17 29.95
CA GLU A 59 -0.24 8.12 31.41
C GLU A 59 0.18 9.48 31.97
N HIS A 60 -0.75 10.44 32.00
CA HIS A 60 -0.57 11.60 32.86
C HIS A 60 -0.87 11.15 34.30
N ASN A 61 0.19 10.76 35.01
CA ASN A 61 0.20 10.71 36.47
C ASN A 61 -0.15 12.12 36.97
N LEU A 62 -1.42 12.35 37.30
CA LEU A 62 -1.84 13.48 38.11
C LEU A 62 -1.39 13.18 39.54
N SER A 63 -0.12 13.50 39.83
CA SER A 63 0.31 13.77 41.19
C SER A 63 -0.42 15.02 41.67
N SER A 64 -1.60 14.81 42.25
CA SER A 64 -2.31 15.82 43.02
C SER A 64 -1.52 16.11 44.29
N GLY A 65 -0.54 17.01 44.18
CA GLY A 65 0.11 17.66 45.30
C GLY A 65 -0.23 19.14 45.29
N THR A 66 -0.26 19.73 46.49
CA THR A 66 -0.51 21.15 46.88
C THR A 66 -1.97 21.54 47.06
N HIS A 67 -2.38 22.19 48.16
CA HIS A 67 -1.77 22.51 49.46
C HIS A 67 -2.94 22.87 50.40
#